data_AF-A0A3R6D4E6-F1
#
_entry.id   AF-A0A3R6D4E6-F1
#
_cell.length_a   1.000
_cell.length_b   1.000
_cell.length_c   1.000
_cell.angle_alpha   90.00
_cell.angle_beta   90.00
_cell.angle_gamma   90.00
#
_symmetry.space_group_name_H-M   'P 1'
#
loop_
_entity.id
_entity.type
_entity.pdbx_description
1 polymer ?
#
loop_
_entity_poly.entity_id
_entity_poly.type
_entity_poly.pdbx_seq_one_letter_code
_entity_poly.pdbx_strand_id
1 'polypeptide(L)'
;MDGAGSSWTQNTDGSLAIRGSGEISKFREVKVDGVTVDPVNYTVTEGSTIITFKPEYLKSLSAGNHSFELVWTDGTAATNFTVAENTDQSAKSPKTGEDFSMALCTALLMVSCAGLAGIFAKRKRNHAR
;
A
#
# COMPACT_ATOMS: atom_id res chain seq x y z
N MET A 1 -10.84 -21.88 13.38
CA MET A 1 -9.78 -21.23 12.58
C MET A 1 -8.66 -20.91 13.53
N ASP A 2 -7.44 -21.29 13.17
CA ASP A 2 -6.22 -21.02 13.90
C ASP A 2 -5.36 -20.06 13.07
N GLY A 3 -4.73 -19.07 13.71
CA GLY A 3 -4.05 -17.95 13.04
C GLY A 3 -4.83 -16.64 13.04
N ALA A 4 -5.94 -16.57 13.76
CA ALA A 4 -6.68 -15.32 13.97
C ALA A 4 -5.81 -14.30 14.74
N GLY A 5 -5.67 -13.10 14.19
CA GLY A 5 -4.86 -12.03 14.80
C GLY A 5 -3.34 -12.25 14.68
N SER A 6 -2.90 -13.18 13.82
CA SER A 6 -1.48 -13.33 13.51
C SER A 6 -0.90 -12.02 12.94
N SER A 7 0.35 -11.74 13.26
CA SER A 7 1.09 -10.59 12.76
C SER A 7 2.30 -11.05 11.98
N TRP A 8 2.54 -10.41 10.84
CA TRP A 8 3.73 -10.61 10.02
C TRP A 8 4.44 -9.27 9.83
N THR A 9 5.75 -9.23 10.06
CA THR A 9 6.55 -8.01 9.91
C THR A 9 6.91 -7.81 8.44
N GLN A 10 6.57 -6.62 7.91
CA GLN A 10 6.73 -6.26 6.51
C GLN A 10 8.18 -6.40 6.03
N ASN A 11 8.37 -6.72 4.75
CA ASN A 11 9.69 -6.79 4.10
C ASN A 11 10.68 -7.79 4.71
N THR A 12 10.20 -8.75 5.49
CA THR A 12 10.97 -9.91 5.93
C THR A 12 10.86 -11.06 4.92
N ASP A 13 11.75 -12.05 5.00
CA ASP A 13 11.63 -13.29 4.20
C ASP A 13 10.78 -14.36 4.89
N GLY A 14 10.03 -13.98 5.94
CA GLY A 14 9.14 -14.88 6.66
C GLY A 14 7.86 -15.16 5.88
N SER A 15 7.25 -16.33 6.12
CA SER A 15 5.92 -16.69 5.65
C SER A 15 4.86 -16.50 6.73
N LEU A 16 3.58 -16.44 6.33
CA LEU A 16 2.44 -16.44 7.25
C LEU A 16 1.56 -17.65 6.99
N ALA A 17 1.29 -18.45 8.03
CA ALA A 17 0.43 -19.62 7.94
C ALA A 17 -0.89 -19.40 8.69
N ILE A 18 -2.02 -19.70 8.04
CA ILE A 18 -3.36 -19.63 8.62
C ILE A 18 -4.07 -20.97 8.35
N ARG A 19 -4.71 -21.53 9.37
CA ARG A 19 -5.35 -22.85 9.31
C ARG A 19 -6.86 -22.75 9.46
N GLY A 20 -7.58 -23.28 8.48
CA GLY A 20 -9.01 -23.52 8.54
C GLY A 20 -9.35 -24.96 8.89
N SER A 21 -10.46 -25.16 9.61
CA SER A 21 -10.91 -26.48 10.04
C SER A 21 -11.61 -27.29 8.93
N GLY A 22 -11.85 -26.70 7.75
CA GLY A 22 -12.48 -27.37 6.61
C GLY A 22 -11.57 -28.35 5.88
N GLU A 23 -12.18 -29.30 5.18
CA GLU A 23 -11.52 -30.36 4.41
C GLU A 23 -10.79 -29.78 3.18
N ILE A 24 -9.53 -30.17 2.98
CA ILE A 24 -8.72 -29.69 1.84
C ILE A 24 -9.33 -30.08 0.48
N SER A 25 -10.01 -31.23 0.38
CA SER A 25 -10.68 -31.68 -0.85
C SER A 25 -11.82 -30.75 -1.30
N LYS A 26 -12.38 -29.99 -0.36
CA LYS A 26 -13.43 -29.01 -0.62
C LYS A 26 -12.89 -27.60 -0.79
N PHE A 27 -11.59 -27.37 -0.59
CA PHE A 27 -10.97 -26.06 -0.75
C PHE A 27 -11.20 -25.52 -2.17
N ARG A 28 -11.37 -24.21 -2.27
CA ARG A 28 -11.62 -23.50 -3.53
C ARG A 28 -10.63 -22.38 -3.73
N GLU A 29 -10.61 -21.43 -2.81
CA GLU A 29 -9.81 -20.22 -2.93
C GLU A 29 -9.58 -19.59 -1.56
N VAL A 30 -8.62 -18.67 -1.53
CA VAL A 30 -8.43 -17.71 -0.45
C VAL A 30 -8.62 -16.30 -0.95
N LYS A 31 -9.12 -15.43 -0.07
CA LYS A 31 -9.24 -14.00 -0.35
C LYS A 31 -8.52 -13.20 0.72
N VAL A 32 -7.91 -12.10 0.29
CA VAL A 32 -7.35 -11.07 1.16
C VAL A 32 -7.99 -9.75 0.78
N ASP A 33 -8.58 -9.06 1.74
CA ASP A 33 -9.35 -7.82 1.52
C ASP A 33 -10.44 -7.97 0.43
N GLY A 34 -11.07 -9.14 0.38
CA GLY A 34 -12.10 -9.50 -0.60
C GLY A 34 -11.57 -9.84 -2.01
N VAL A 35 -10.26 -9.78 -2.24
CA VAL A 35 -9.61 -10.11 -3.51
C VAL A 35 -9.10 -11.54 -3.50
N THR A 36 -9.48 -12.34 -4.51
CA THR A 36 -8.96 -13.70 -4.68
C THR A 36 -7.45 -13.67 -4.91
N VAL A 37 -6.73 -14.47 -4.10
CA VAL A 37 -5.28 -14.59 -4.20
C VAL A 37 -4.92 -15.68 -5.21
N ASP A 38 -4.00 -15.39 -6.12
CA ASP A 38 -3.48 -16.37 -7.07
C ASP A 38 -2.80 -17.55 -6.33
N PRO A 39 -3.09 -18.82 -6.68
CA PRO A 39 -2.45 -20.00 -6.10
C PRO A 39 -0.92 -20.00 -6.11
N VAL A 40 -0.27 -19.26 -7.02
CA VAL A 40 1.20 -19.12 -7.03
C VAL A 40 1.74 -18.44 -5.76
N ASN A 41 0.91 -17.69 -5.05
CA ASN A 41 1.29 -16.87 -3.89
C ASN A 41 1.17 -17.61 -2.55
N TYR A 42 0.71 -18.86 -2.54
CA TYR A 42 0.60 -19.65 -1.31
C TYR A 42 0.80 -21.14 -1.56
N THR A 43 0.92 -21.90 -0.49
CA THR A 43 0.85 -23.36 -0.50
C THR A 43 -0.33 -23.82 0.35
N VAL A 44 -0.87 -24.99 0.01
CA VAL A 44 -1.94 -25.65 0.77
C VAL A 44 -1.44 -27.02 1.22
N THR A 45 -1.55 -27.33 2.50
CA THR A 45 -1.11 -28.61 3.06
C THR A 45 -2.22 -29.31 3.85
N GLU A 46 -2.11 -30.63 3.99
CA GLU A 46 -3.08 -31.50 4.66
C GLU A 46 -2.93 -31.53 6.19
N GLY A 47 -3.92 -32.11 6.88
CA GLY A 47 -4.07 -32.09 8.36
C GLY A 47 -5.18 -31.15 8.85
N SER A 48 -5.72 -30.38 7.91
CA SER A 48 -6.76 -29.32 7.90
C SER A 48 -6.43 -28.46 6.67
N THR A 49 -7.25 -27.52 6.22
CA THR A 49 -6.79 -26.62 5.14
C THR A 49 -5.83 -25.58 5.72
N ILE A 50 -4.52 -25.80 5.58
CA ILE A 50 -3.47 -24.87 6.03
C ILE A 50 -2.95 -24.10 4.84
N ILE A 51 -3.10 -22.77 4.88
CA ILE A 51 -2.62 -21.85 3.84
C ILE A 51 -1.35 -21.21 4.35
N THR A 52 -0.26 -21.31 3.58
CA THR A 52 0.99 -20.60 3.87
C THR A 52 1.28 -19.60 2.77
N PHE A 53 1.16 -18.31 3.06
CA PHE A 53 1.48 -17.24 2.13
C PHE A 53 2.99 -17.12 1.95
N LYS A 54 3.40 -16.95 0.70
CA LYS A 54 4.80 -16.71 0.36
C LYS A 54 5.22 -15.27 0.72
N PRO A 55 6.49 -15.04 1.09
CA PRO A 55 6.96 -13.72 1.46
C PRO A 55 6.76 -12.67 0.36
N GLU A 56 6.90 -13.05 -0.91
CA GLU A 56 6.79 -12.13 -2.06
C GLU A 56 5.39 -11.52 -2.17
N TYR A 57 4.37 -12.32 -1.86
CA TYR A 57 2.99 -11.85 -1.79
C TYR A 57 2.79 -10.93 -0.57
N LEU A 58 3.25 -11.33 0.61
CA LEU A 58 3.10 -10.54 1.84
C LEU A 58 3.79 -9.16 1.74
N LYS A 59 4.93 -9.09 1.04
CA LYS A 59 5.65 -7.84 0.75
C LYS A 59 4.85 -6.87 -0.12
N SER A 60 3.88 -7.35 -0.90
CA SER A 60 3.01 -6.51 -1.73
C SER A 60 1.86 -5.85 -0.95
N LEU A 61 1.56 -6.34 0.26
CA LEU A 61 0.53 -5.78 1.12
C LEU A 61 1.06 -4.54 1.85
N SER A 62 0.21 -3.53 1.99
CA SER A 62 0.49 -2.38 2.84
C SER A 62 0.57 -2.78 4.31
N ALA A 63 1.27 -2.02 5.15
CA ALA A 63 1.12 -2.21 6.60
C ALA A 63 -0.32 -1.92 7.06
N GLY A 64 -0.83 -2.72 7.99
CA GLY A 64 -2.18 -2.58 8.51
C GLY A 64 -2.87 -3.91 8.81
N ASN A 65 -4.17 -3.84 9.11
CA ASN A 65 -5.02 -5.01 9.33
C ASN A 65 -5.68 -5.41 8.01
N HIS A 66 -5.55 -6.68 7.63
CA HIS A 66 -6.10 -7.25 6.42
C HIS A 66 -7.13 -8.33 6.76
N SER A 67 -8.21 -8.38 5.98
CA SER A 67 -9.16 -9.49 6.10
C SER A 67 -8.62 -10.72 5.35
N PHE A 68 -8.92 -11.90 5.87
CA PHE A 68 -8.59 -13.17 5.25
C PHE A 68 -9.82 -14.06 5.23
N GLU A 69 -10.13 -14.62 4.07
CA GLU A 69 -11.23 -15.56 3.89
C GLU A 69 -10.73 -16.85 3.26
N LEU A 70 -11.25 -17.96 3.78
CA LEU A 70 -10.97 -19.30 3.30
C LEU A 70 -12.27 -19.92 2.81
N VAL A 71 -12.34 -20.24 1.52
CA VAL A 71 -13.56 -20.68 0.84
C VAL A 71 -13.48 -22.17 0.52
N TRP A 72 -14.51 -22.91 0.94
CA TRP A 72 -14.76 -24.29 0.58
C TRP A 72 -16.08 -24.41 -0.20
N THR A 73 -16.37 -25.58 -0.76
CA THR A 73 -17.66 -25.84 -1.44
C THR A 73 -18.88 -25.72 -0.55
N ASP A 74 -18.71 -26.00 0.74
CA ASP A 74 -19.77 -26.13 1.73
C ASP A 74 -19.77 -25.00 2.76
N GLY A 75 -18.89 -24.01 2.61
CA GLY A 75 -18.86 -22.87 3.51
C GLY A 75 -17.65 -21.97 3.33
N THR A 76 -17.57 -20.96 4.17
CA THR A 76 -16.46 -20.01 4.23
C THR A 76 -16.14 -19.74 5.68
N ALA A 77 -14.88 -19.50 5.99
CA ALA A 77 -14.47 -19.00 7.28
C ALA A 77 -13.56 -17.79 7.09
N ALA A 78 -13.70 -16.79 7.97
CA ALA A 78 -13.00 -15.52 7.86
C ALA A 78 -12.26 -15.18 9.16
N THR A 79 -11.12 -14.52 9.02
CA THR A 79 -10.38 -13.92 10.12
C THR A 79 -9.61 -12.69 9.63
N ASN A 80 -8.76 -12.11 10.49
CA ASN A 80 -7.89 -11.00 10.13
C ASN A 80 -6.45 -11.32 10.53
N PHE A 81 -5.50 -10.71 9.83
CA PHE A 81 -4.09 -10.70 10.19
C PHE A 81 -3.52 -9.29 10.02
N THR A 82 -2.42 -9.02 10.71
CA THR A 82 -1.75 -7.73 10.69
C THR A 82 -0.44 -7.82 9.90
N VAL A 83 -0.21 -6.87 8.99
CA VAL A 83 1.10 -6.58 8.41
C VAL A 83 1.70 -5.44 9.23
N ALA A 84 2.68 -5.75 10.07
CA ALA A 84 3.35 -4.77 10.91
C ALA A 84 4.46 -4.05 10.13
N GLU A 85 4.58 -2.73 10.29
CA GLU A 85 5.68 -1.97 9.68
C GLU A 85 7.04 -2.48 10.15
N ASN A 86 8.00 -2.55 9.24
CA ASN A 86 9.39 -2.81 9.58
C ASN A 86 10.09 -1.49 9.92
N THR A 87 10.30 -1.24 11.21
CA THR A 87 10.92 0.00 11.71
C THR A 87 12.40 0.13 11.32
N ASP A 88 13.08 -0.97 10.99
CA ASP A 88 14.49 -0.96 10.56
C ASP A 88 14.67 -0.48 9.11
N GLN A 89 13.66 -0.62 8.25
CA GLN A 89 13.69 -0.16 6.86
C GLN A 89 13.11 1.24 6.63
N SER A 90 12.43 1.82 7.62
CA SER A 90 11.87 3.19 7.53
C SER A 90 12.94 4.28 7.34
N ALA A 91 14.22 3.96 7.54
CA ALA A 91 15.35 4.83 7.22
C ALA A 91 15.75 4.85 5.73
N LYS A 92 15.10 4.07 4.84
CA LYS A 92 15.53 3.93 3.43
C LYS A 92 14.40 4.06 2.41
N SER A 93 13.55 5.08 2.54
CA SER A 93 12.84 5.60 1.37
C SER A 93 13.85 6.27 0.43
N PRO A 94 13.95 5.90 -0.87
CA PRO A 94 14.52 6.80 -1.85
C PRO A 94 13.59 8.01 -1.94
N LYS A 95 14.09 9.20 -1.61
CA LYS A 95 13.40 10.46 -1.93
C LYS A 95 13.41 10.69 -3.45
N THR A 96 12.65 9.91 -4.22
CA THR A 96 12.54 10.15 -5.67
C THR A 96 11.08 10.16 -6.09
N GLY A 97 10.48 11.32 -5.83
CA GLY A 97 9.12 11.70 -6.21
C GLY A 97 8.82 13.19 -6.02
N GLU A 98 9.77 13.97 -5.47
CA GLU A 98 9.60 15.40 -5.22
C GLU A 98 10.62 16.28 -5.99
N ASP A 99 11.36 15.73 -6.96
CA ASP A 99 12.40 16.50 -7.68
C ASP A 99 11.96 17.03 -9.06
N PHE A 100 10.83 16.58 -9.63
CA PHE A 100 10.42 17.00 -10.98
C PHE A 100 9.17 17.88 -11.09
N SER A 101 8.54 18.30 -9.98
CA SER A 101 7.42 19.27 -10.05
C SER A 101 7.53 20.48 -9.13
N MET A 102 8.41 20.51 -8.11
CA MET A 102 8.49 21.67 -7.22
C MET A 102 9.43 22.78 -7.75
N ALA A 103 10.47 22.41 -8.50
CA ALA A 103 11.33 23.38 -9.20
C ALA A 103 10.64 24.00 -10.44
N LEU A 104 9.84 23.20 -11.16
CA LEU A 104 9.07 23.69 -12.32
C LEU A 104 7.87 24.57 -11.91
N CYS A 105 7.15 24.21 -10.83
CA CYS A 105 6.05 25.03 -10.32
C CYS A 105 6.50 26.38 -9.73
N THR A 106 7.71 26.46 -9.15
CA THR A 106 8.26 27.72 -8.63
C THR A 106 8.80 28.64 -9.73
N ALA A 107 9.30 28.09 -10.84
CA ALA A 107 9.69 28.88 -12.01
C ALA A 107 8.48 29.52 -12.74
N LEU A 108 7.34 28.81 -12.82
CA LEU A 108 6.13 29.31 -13.46
C LEU A 108 5.43 30.44 -12.67
N LEU A 109 5.56 30.46 -11.33
CA LEU A 109 4.88 31.46 -10.49
C LEU A 109 5.64 32.78 -10.31
N MET A 110 6.95 32.82 -10.60
CA MET A 110 7.77 34.04 -10.48
C MET A 110 7.73 34.96 -11.73
N VAL A 111 6.93 34.61 -12.74
CA VAL A 111 6.65 35.46 -13.93
C VAL A 111 5.38 36.31 -13.77
N SER A 112 4.72 36.30 -12.60
CA SER A 112 3.43 36.99 -12.41
C SER A 112 3.48 38.33 -11.65
N CYS A 113 4.62 38.73 -11.05
CA CYS A 113 4.62 39.86 -10.09
C CYS A 113 5.46 41.09 -10.47
N ALA A 114 6.01 41.19 -11.69
CA ALA A 114 6.78 42.37 -12.13
C ALA A 114 6.06 43.27 -13.15
N GLY A 115 4.72 43.30 -13.13
CA GLY A 115 3.93 43.93 -14.20
C GLY A 115 3.17 45.22 -13.90
N LEU A 116 3.03 45.69 -12.64
CA LEU A 116 2.13 46.82 -12.33
C LEU A 116 2.66 47.80 -11.26
N ALA A 117 3.95 48.14 -11.28
CA ALA A 117 4.47 49.32 -10.56
C ALA A 117 5.01 50.43 -11.50
N GLY A 118 5.04 50.18 -12.82
CA GLY A 118 5.66 51.09 -13.80
C GLY A 118 4.76 52.17 -14.40
N ILE A 119 3.43 52.09 -14.26
CA ILE A 119 2.52 52.97 -15.01
C ILE A 119 2.19 54.28 -14.26
N PHE A 120 2.38 54.36 -12.94
CA PHE A 120 1.98 55.56 -12.19
C PHE A 120 3.03 56.70 -12.19
N ALA A 121 4.31 56.40 -12.48
CA ALA A 121 5.36 57.42 -12.50
C ALA A 121 5.35 58.29 -13.78
N LYS A 122 4.70 57.86 -14.87
CA LYS A 122 4.70 58.61 -16.15
C LYS A 122 3.59 59.66 -16.25
N ARG A 123 2.63 59.71 -15.31
CA ARG A 123 1.54 60.72 -15.36
C ARG A 123 1.90 62.07 -14.73
N LYS A 124 3.10 62.23 -14.16
CA LYS A 124 3.52 63.48 -13.48
C LYS A 124 4.70 64.19 -14.15
N ARG A 125 4.78 64.22 -15.48
CA ARG A 125 5.80 65.05 -16.16
C ARG A 125 5.42 65.80 -17.44
N ASN A 126 4.17 65.79 -17.88
CA ASN A 126 3.73 66.70 -18.96
C ASN A 126 2.46 67.44 -18.53
N HIS A 127 2.62 68.57 -17.85
CA HIS A 127 1.74 69.76 -17.89
C HIS A 127 2.33 70.81 -16.94
N ALA A 128 3.47 71.36 -17.35
CA ALA A 128 4.01 72.62 -16.83
C ALA A 128 5.00 73.17 -17.87
N ARG A 129 4.47 73.63 -19.00
CA ARG A 129 4.83 74.89 -19.65
C ARG A 129 3.84 75.19 -20.76
#